data_AF-A0A3N2LYG0-F1
#
_entry.id   AF-A0A3N2LYG0-F1
#
_cell.length_a   1.000
_cell.length_b   1.000
_cell.length_c   1.000
_cell.angle_alpha   90.00
_cell.angle_beta   90.00
_cell.angle_gamma   90.00
#
_symmetry.space_group_name_H-M   'P 1'
#
loop_
_entity.id
_entity.type
_entity.pdbx_description
1 polymer ?
#
loop_
_entity_poly.entity_id
_entity_poly.type
_entity_poly.pdbx_seq_one_letter_code
_entity_poly.pdbx_strand_id
1 'polypeptide(L)'
;MKKTYILLIVLSMASIIGAVDAVACTSAIIAAKANPYGRPLLWKNRDTSKADNKVEYVATNAGEHSYVALFNAEDKNLEEAWMGMNDAGFAIMNTASYNIKDDNVPQSKMDREGYLMTIALRKCRTVDDFANLLDTLPRPMGVEANFGVIDAYGDGAYFETNNHSFNRINLSDSEDGVIVRTNYSHTGRPNEGFGFVREATACHLLAPYREKGGITPEILTETVSRSFWHDLMQKDFSEGEGRWIVDQDFIPRYTTTATVVIEGCRPIEKSEIISPKEVAEQYIMWTGLGYAPCSEIVAVRCMPDGVAPGLRGLSKNGHSEIGDKAQARKAKVFSIKKGNGNKYIDMSKLFNKEGTGYVQTLVPKNLETYRKVREIRDAK
;
A
#
# COMPACT_ATOMS: atom_id res chain seq x y z
N MET A 1 -46.80 -26.70 -15.77
CA MET A 1 -45.52 -27.38 -15.46
C MET A 1 -44.31 -26.85 -16.24
N LYS A 2 -44.40 -26.46 -17.53
CA LYS A 2 -43.23 -25.93 -18.29
C LYS A 2 -42.80 -24.49 -17.97
N LYS A 3 -43.67 -23.65 -17.38
CA LYS A 3 -43.33 -22.24 -17.03
C LYS A 3 -42.57 -22.09 -15.72
N THR A 4 -42.65 -23.06 -14.81
CA THR A 4 -41.99 -23.02 -13.49
C THR A 4 -40.49 -23.35 -13.59
N TYR A 5 -40.09 -24.18 -14.54
CA TYR A 5 -38.66 -24.51 -14.76
C TYR A 5 -37.88 -23.38 -15.42
N ILE A 6 -38.52 -22.51 -16.20
CA ILE A 6 -37.86 -21.33 -16.80
C ILE A 6 -37.53 -20.29 -15.71
N LEU A 7 -38.38 -20.13 -14.69
CA LEU A 7 -38.13 -19.21 -13.59
C LEU A 7 -36.98 -19.69 -12.68
N LEU A 8 -36.84 -21.01 -12.50
CA LEU A 8 -35.72 -21.61 -11.74
C LEU A 8 -34.38 -21.58 -12.49
N ILE A 9 -34.40 -21.66 -13.82
CA ILE A 9 -33.19 -21.52 -14.66
C ILE A 9 -32.77 -20.04 -14.77
N VAL A 10 -33.71 -19.09 -14.76
CA VAL A 10 -33.38 -17.66 -14.73
C VAL A 10 -32.87 -17.21 -13.35
N LEU A 11 -33.32 -17.83 -12.25
CA LEU A 11 -32.78 -17.56 -10.91
C LEU A 11 -31.41 -18.21 -10.65
N SER A 12 -31.10 -19.38 -11.21
CA SER A 12 -29.79 -20.02 -11.02
C SER A 12 -28.68 -19.38 -11.86
N MET A 13 -29.04 -18.70 -12.95
CA MET A 13 -28.12 -17.99 -13.83
C MET A 13 -27.86 -16.53 -13.41
N ALA A 14 -28.50 -16.06 -12.33
CA ALA A 14 -28.17 -14.80 -11.65
C ALA A 14 -26.99 -14.93 -10.67
N SER A 15 -26.39 -16.12 -10.57
CA SER A 15 -25.08 -16.36 -9.96
C SER A 15 -23.93 -15.92 -10.90
N ILE A 16 -24.13 -14.84 -11.65
CA ILE A 16 -23.01 -14.15 -12.29
C ILE A 16 -22.28 -13.48 -11.14
N ILE A 17 -21.26 -14.20 -10.67
CA ILE A 17 -20.07 -13.75 -9.96
C ILE A 17 -20.03 -12.22 -10.03
N GLY A 18 -20.59 -11.57 -9.01
CA GLY A 18 -20.25 -10.19 -8.74
C GLY A 18 -18.74 -10.22 -8.60
N ALA A 19 -18.04 -9.53 -9.49
CA ALA A 19 -16.64 -9.25 -9.29
C ALA A 19 -16.59 -8.50 -7.95
N VAL A 20 -16.31 -9.23 -6.88
CA VAL A 20 -15.94 -8.64 -5.61
C VAL A 20 -14.79 -7.73 -5.98
N ASP A 21 -14.90 -6.44 -5.63
CA ASP A 21 -13.80 -5.49 -5.71
C ASP A 21 -12.69 -6.02 -4.80
N ALA A 22 -11.89 -6.94 -5.32
CA ALA A 22 -10.89 -7.67 -4.58
C ALA A 22 -9.70 -6.73 -4.43
N VAL A 23 -9.65 -6.07 -3.27
CA VAL A 23 -8.49 -5.34 -2.79
C VAL A 23 -7.41 -6.39 -2.52
N ALA A 24 -6.34 -6.36 -3.31
CA ALA A 24 -5.27 -7.36 -3.28
C ALA A 24 -3.95 -6.79 -2.71
N CYS A 25 -4.03 -5.81 -1.81
CA CYS A 25 -2.86 -5.14 -1.25
C CYS A 25 -1.83 -6.11 -0.62
N THR A 26 -0.56 -5.75 -0.73
CA THR A 26 0.57 -6.38 -0.03
C THR A 26 1.30 -5.31 0.76
N SER A 27 1.71 -5.59 1.98
CA SER A 27 2.29 -4.57 2.87
C SER A 27 3.31 -5.15 3.83
N ALA A 28 4.17 -4.29 4.37
CA ALA A 28 5.08 -4.65 5.46
C ALA A 28 5.38 -3.46 6.38
N ILE A 29 5.72 -3.76 7.63
CA ILE A 29 6.41 -2.84 8.56
C ILE A 29 7.81 -3.38 8.86
N ILE A 30 8.79 -2.48 8.84
CA ILE A 30 10.21 -2.78 9.02
C ILE A 30 10.74 -1.95 10.18
N ALA A 31 11.38 -2.60 11.14
CA ALA A 31 11.97 -1.95 12.30
C ALA A 31 13.18 -1.13 11.90
N ALA A 32 13.51 -0.08 12.67
CA ALA A 32 14.70 0.72 12.45
C ALA A 32 15.99 -0.13 12.38
N LYS A 33 16.09 -1.19 13.20
CA LYS A 33 17.23 -2.14 13.21
C LYS A 33 17.40 -2.95 11.90
N ALA A 34 16.33 -3.12 11.12
CA ALA A 34 16.32 -3.91 9.89
C ALA A 34 16.54 -3.05 8.63
N ASN A 35 16.65 -1.73 8.81
CA ASN A 35 16.97 -0.76 7.77
C ASN A 35 18.39 -0.21 8.03
N PRO A 36 19.29 -0.20 7.03
CA PRO A 36 20.67 0.26 7.23
C PRO A 36 20.78 1.74 7.59
N TYR A 37 19.71 2.53 7.40
CA TYR A 37 19.64 3.94 7.75
C TYR A 37 19.09 4.20 9.16
N GLY A 38 18.73 3.15 9.90
CA GLY A 38 18.23 3.26 11.28
C GLY A 38 16.84 3.90 11.39
N ARG A 39 15.98 3.71 10.38
CA ARG A 39 14.66 4.34 10.26
C ARG A 39 13.57 3.29 10.06
N PRO A 40 12.43 3.34 10.78
CA PRO A 40 11.34 2.42 10.54
C PRO A 40 10.71 2.67 9.17
N LEU A 41 10.24 1.60 8.52
CA LEU A 41 9.58 1.68 7.21
C LEU A 41 8.16 1.13 7.29
N LEU A 42 7.24 1.80 6.61
CA LEU A 42 5.87 1.36 6.40
C LEU A 42 5.63 1.27 4.89
N TRP A 43 5.44 0.07 4.36
CA TRP A 43 5.27 -0.17 2.92
C TRP A 43 3.89 -0.72 2.60
N LYS A 44 3.31 -0.22 1.50
CA LYS A 44 2.09 -0.75 0.89
C LYS A 44 2.20 -0.75 -0.63
N ASN A 45 1.99 -1.91 -1.23
CA ASN A 45 1.59 -2.06 -2.62
C ASN A 45 0.05 -2.10 -2.67
N ARG A 46 -0.57 -1.06 -3.23
CA ARG A 46 -2.02 -0.87 -3.23
C ARG A 46 -2.64 -1.43 -4.50
N ASP A 47 -3.60 -2.33 -4.31
CA ASP A 47 -4.42 -2.90 -5.37
C ASP A 47 -5.90 -2.60 -5.12
N THR A 48 -6.59 -2.07 -6.13
CA THR A 48 -8.02 -1.73 -6.05
C THR A 48 -8.65 -1.63 -7.44
N SER A 49 -9.98 -1.60 -7.51
CA SER A 49 -10.74 -1.21 -8.70
C SER A 49 -10.63 0.29 -9.01
N LYS A 50 -10.30 1.14 -8.03
CA LYS A 50 -10.10 2.58 -8.17
C LYS A 50 -8.71 2.91 -8.73
N ALA A 51 -8.58 2.80 -10.06
CA ALA A 51 -7.31 2.89 -10.78
C ALA A 51 -6.52 4.19 -10.56
N ASP A 52 -7.21 5.30 -10.35
CA ASP A 52 -6.62 6.65 -10.33
C ASP A 52 -6.53 7.20 -8.90
N ASN A 53 -5.34 7.71 -8.57
CA ASN A 53 -5.00 8.18 -7.23
C ASN A 53 -4.27 9.52 -7.31
N LYS A 54 -4.30 10.24 -6.19
CA LYS A 54 -3.58 11.50 -5.96
C LYS A 54 -2.97 11.49 -4.57
N VAL A 55 -2.00 12.37 -4.37
CA VAL A 55 -1.48 12.70 -3.04
C VAL A 55 -1.76 14.16 -2.75
N GLU A 56 -2.24 14.46 -1.54
CA GLU A 56 -2.48 15.83 -1.10
C GLU A 56 -1.96 16.03 0.32
N TYR A 57 -1.47 17.25 0.57
CA TYR A 57 -1.23 17.75 1.92
C TYR A 57 -2.50 18.41 2.43
N VAL A 58 -2.91 18.06 3.65
CA VAL A 58 -4.09 18.59 4.34
C VAL A 58 -3.61 19.37 5.56
N ALA A 59 -3.74 20.69 5.49
CA ALA A 59 -3.54 21.56 6.64
C ALA A 59 -4.73 21.44 7.59
N THR A 60 -4.46 21.31 8.89
CA THR A 60 -5.48 21.23 9.93
C THR A 60 -5.49 22.47 10.81
N ASN A 61 -6.55 22.61 11.60
CA ASN A 61 -6.70 23.68 12.59
C ASN A 61 -5.91 23.36 13.87
N ALA A 62 -5.83 24.35 14.78
CA ALA A 62 -5.23 24.16 16.10
C ALA A 62 -5.85 22.98 16.85
N GLY A 63 -5.00 22.06 17.33
CA GLY A 63 -5.41 20.87 18.09
C GLY A 63 -5.47 19.57 17.28
N GLU A 64 -5.22 19.60 15.97
CA GLU A 64 -5.11 18.42 15.12
C GLU A 64 -3.81 18.46 14.30
N HIS A 65 -3.34 17.28 13.90
CA HIS A 65 -2.13 17.11 13.10
C HIS A 65 -2.39 17.32 11.61
N SER A 66 -1.58 18.16 10.97
CA SER A 66 -1.57 18.25 9.51
C SER A 66 -0.95 16.98 8.96
N TYR A 67 -1.37 16.58 7.76
CA TYR A 67 -0.95 15.29 7.21
C TYR A 67 -0.84 15.30 5.70
N VAL A 68 -0.13 14.31 5.18
CA VAL A 68 -0.07 14.02 3.75
C VAL A 68 -0.49 12.58 3.53
N ALA A 69 -1.35 12.36 2.54
CA ALA A 69 -1.92 11.05 2.29
C ALA A 69 -2.22 10.81 0.82
N LEU A 70 -2.33 9.52 0.47
CA LEU A 70 -2.84 9.05 -0.80
C LEU A 70 -4.37 8.93 -0.74
N PHE A 71 -5.04 9.49 -1.75
CA PHE A 71 -6.49 9.47 -1.92
C PHE A 71 -6.86 8.90 -3.29
N ASN A 72 -8.09 8.39 -3.42
CA ASN A 72 -8.66 8.14 -4.74
C ASN A 72 -8.80 9.48 -5.50
N ALA A 73 -8.57 9.51 -6.81
CA ALA A 73 -8.66 10.74 -7.60
C ALA A 73 -10.04 11.42 -7.46
N GLU A 74 -11.10 10.61 -7.44
CA GLU A 74 -12.50 11.04 -7.33
C GLU A 74 -12.87 11.61 -5.95
N ASP A 75 -12.07 11.36 -4.91
CA ASP A 75 -12.30 11.90 -3.56
C ASP A 75 -11.93 13.38 -3.52
N LYS A 76 -12.88 14.23 -3.90
CA LYS A 76 -12.69 15.69 -3.95
C LYS A 76 -12.54 16.33 -2.58
N ASN A 77 -13.08 15.69 -1.54
CA ASN A 77 -13.13 16.23 -0.19
C ASN A 77 -11.96 15.74 0.68
N LEU A 78 -11.16 14.80 0.18
CA LEU A 78 -10.04 14.18 0.90
C LEU A 78 -10.52 13.51 2.21
N GLU A 79 -11.66 12.84 2.11
CA GLU A 79 -12.33 12.17 3.24
C GLU A 79 -11.65 10.85 3.60
N GLU A 80 -11.11 10.14 2.61
CA GLU A 80 -10.65 8.76 2.75
C GLU A 80 -9.17 8.61 2.38
N ALA A 81 -8.30 8.76 3.38
CA ALA A 81 -6.88 8.45 3.24
C ALA A 81 -6.67 6.94 3.10
N TRP A 82 -5.87 6.51 2.12
CA TRP A 82 -5.55 5.09 1.89
C TRP A 82 -4.13 4.69 2.29
N MET A 83 -3.34 5.66 2.74
CA MET A 83 -2.04 5.58 3.41
C MET A 83 -1.55 7.01 3.63
N GLY A 84 -0.81 7.29 4.70
CA GLY A 84 -0.23 8.61 4.91
C GLY A 84 0.63 8.72 6.16
N MET A 85 1.17 9.92 6.36
CA MET A 85 1.90 10.33 7.56
C MET A 85 1.48 11.72 7.98
N ASN A 86 1.54 12.00 9.27
CA ASN A 86 1.22 13.31 9.83
C ASN A 86 2.44 14.05 10.35
N ASP A 87 2.24 15.29 10.75
CA ASP A 87 3.26 16.20 11.28
C ASP A 87 3.68 15.91 12.74
N ALA A 88 3.15 14.85 13.34
CA ALA A 88 3.51 14.39 14.69
C ALA A 88 4.45 13.18 14.68
N GLY A 89 4.78 12.65 13.49
CA GLY A 89 5.63 11.49 13.32
C GLY A 89 4.88 10.16 13.31
N PHE A 90 3.56 10.18 13.15
CA PHE A 90 2.74 8.98 13.01
C PHE A 90 2.45 8.68 11.53
N ALA A 91 2.51 7.40 11.15
CA ALA A 91 2.14 6.95 9.81
C ALA A 91 1.26 5.71 9.85
N ILE A 92 0.35 5.60 8.89
CA ILE A 92 -0.64 4.53 8.82
C ILE A 92 -0.91 4.07 7.38
N MET A 93 -1.19 2.79 7.23
CA MET A 93 -1.73 2.17 6.02
C MET A 93 -2.57 0.95 6.39
N ASN A 94 -3.29 0.38 5.42
CA ASN A 94 -4.04 -0.84 5.64
C ASN A 94 -3.95 -1.85 4.48
N THR A 95 -4.30 -3.10 4.77
CA THR A 95 -4.80 -4.07 3.79
C THR A 95 -6.18 -4.56 4.24
N ALA A 96 -7.12 -4.77 3.31
CA ALA A 96 -8.40 -5.40 3.64
C ALA A 96 -8.15 -6.84 4.11
N SER A 97 -8.90 -7.34 5.09
CA SER A 97 -8.75 -8.70 5.60
C SER A 97 -10.05 -9.48 5.50
N TYR A 98 -10.03 -10.54 4.69
CA TYR A 98 -11.25 -11.27 4.34
C TYR A 98 -11.60 -12.42 5.29
N ASN A 99 -10.72 -12.75 6.25
CA ASN A 99 -10.91 -13.86 7.20
C ASN A 99 -11.21 -13.42 8.64
N ILE A 100 -11.35 -12.13 8.88
CA ILE A 100 -11.86 -11.55 10.14
C ILE A 100 -13.24 -10.91 9.97
N LYS A 101 -13.91 -11.25 8.87
CA LYS A 101 -15.21 -10.73 8.49
C LYS A 101 -16.30 -11.08 9.51
N ASP A 102 -17.14 -10.10 9.83
CA ASP A 102 -18.36 -10.29 10.61
C ASP A 102 -19.59 -10.24 9.69
N ASP A 103 -20.13 -11.42 9.39
CA ASP A 103 -21.27 -11.56 8.48
C ASP A 103 -22.59 -10.96 9.02
N ASN A 104 -22.62 -10.49 10.28
CA ASN A 104 -23.80 -9.90 10.89
C ASN A 104 -23.87 -8.37 10.76
N VAL A 105 -22.81 -7.72 10.28
CA VAL A 105 -22.80 -6.27 10.08
C VAL A 105 -23.30 -5.93 8.67
N PRO A 106 -24.36 -5.10 8.53
CA PRO A 106 -24.85 -4.72 7.20
C PRO A 106 -23.79 -3.97 6.40
N GLN A 107 -23.66 -4.27 5.10
CA GLN A 107 -22.70 -3.61 4.19
C GLN A 107 -22.82 -2.07 4.22
N SER A 108 -24.01 -1.52 4.47
CA SER A 108 -24.21 -0.06 4.59
C SER A 108 -23.47 0.60 5.76
N LYS A 109 -22.94 -0.21 6.69
CA LYS A 109 -22.12 0.22 7.82
C LYS A 109 -20.63 -0.12 7.64
N MET A 110 -20.25 -0.77 6.54
CA MET A 110 -18.88 -1.19 6.24
C MET A 110 -18.12 -0.12 5.44
N ASP A 111 -16.93 -0.48 4.95
CA ASP A 111 -16.06 0.32 4.09
C ASP A 111 -15.63 1.64 4.74
N ARG A 112 -15.27 1.61 6.04
CA ARG A 112 -14.87 2.77 6.84
C ARG A 112 -13.36 2.91 7.03
N GLU A 113 -12.55 2.07 6.39
CA GLU A 113 -11.10 2.03 6.57
C GLU A 113 -10.44 3.38 6.23
N GLY A 114 -10.86 4.01 5.13
CA GLY A 114 -10.32 5.30 4.68
C GLY A 114 -10.63 6.43 5.68
N TYR A 115 -11.88 6.50 6.14
CA TYR A 115 -12.31 7.46 7.17
C TYR A 115 -11.54 7.27 8.49
N LEU A 116 -11.36 6.01 8.91
CA LEU A 116 -10.63 5.68 10.13
C LEU A 116 -9.16 6.12 10.05
N MET A 117 -8.49 5.87 8.91
CA MET A 117 -7.11 6.35 8.69
C MET A 117 -7.04 7.88 8.67
N THR A 118 -8.01 8.57 8.08
CA THR A 118 -8.09 10.04 8.14
C THR A 118 -8.20 10.55 9.58
N ILE A 119 -9.02 9.92 10.42
CA ILE A 119 -9.13 10.28 11.84
C ILE A 119 -7.80 10.03 12.56
N ALA A 120 -7.16 8.89 12.31
CA ALA A 120 -5.87 8.54 12.93
C ALA A 120 -4.79 9.56 12.54
N LEU A 121 -4.68 9.93 11.27
CA LEU A 121 -3.72 10.93 10.80
C LEU A 121 -3.91 12.30 11.46
N ARG A 122 -5.15 12.67 11.79
CA ARG A 122 -5.46 13.96 12.46
C ARG A 122 -5.19 13.95 13.97
N LYS A 123 -5.16 12.77 14.61
CA LYS A 123 -5.21 12.65 16.09
C LYS A 123 -4.08 11.87 16.74
N CYS A 124 -3.51 10.88 16.06
CA CYS A 124 -2.54 9.97 16.66
C CYS A 124 -1.11 10.51 16.52
N ARG A 125 -0.30 10.35 17.57
CA ARG A 125 1.15 10.56 17.54
C ARG A 125 1.91 9.23 17.66
N THR A 126 1.34 8.27 18.37
CA THR A 126 1.98 6.99 18.70
C THR A 126 1.17 5.79 18.21
N VAL A 127 1.82 4.63 18.17
CA VAL A 127 1.15 3.33 18.00
C VAL A 127 0.08 3.11 19.09
N ASP A 128 0.34 3.56 20.32
CA ASP A 128 -0.61 3.43 21.44
C ASP A 128 -1.82 4.36 21.29
N ASP A 129 -1.65 5.57 20.74
CA ASP A 129 -2.77 6.45 20.42
C ASP A 129 -3.72 5.81 19.42
N PHE A 130 -3.19 5.04 18.45
CA PHE A 130 -4.02 4.32 17.49
C PHE A 130 -4.78 3.16 18.14
N ALA A 131 -4.15 2.42 19.06
CA ALA A 131 -4.85 1.42 19.86
C ALA A 131 -6.01 2.04 20.65
N ASN A 132 -5.75 3.15 21.33
CA ASN A 132 -6.77 3.90 22.09
C ASN A 132 -7.88 4.45 21.19
N LEU A 133 -7.55 4.91 19.98
CA LEU A 133 -8.55 5.32 18.99
C LEU A 133 -9.46 4.14 18.65
N LEU A 134 -8.90 2.97 18.34
CA LEU A 134 -9.69 1.78 18.02
C LEU A 134 -10.59 1.35 19.19
N ASP A 135 -10.11 1.42 20.44
CA ASP A 135 -10.92 1.09 21.63
C ASP A 135 -12.09 2.04 21.86
N THR A 136 -11.97 3.31 21.44
CA THR A 136 -12.96 4.35 21.72
C THR A 136 -14.00 4.55 20.61
N LEU A 137 -13.78 3.99 19.42
CA LEU A 137 -14.73 4.11 18.30
C LEU A 137 -16.07 3.42 18.61
N PRO A 138 -17.20 3.97 18.11
CA PRO A 138 -18.48 3.28 18.21
C PRO A 138 -18.44 1.93 17.47
N ARG A 139 -19.22 0.96 17.98
CA ARG A 139 -19.38 -0.36 17.34
C ARG A 139 -20.68 -0.44 16.54
N PRO A 140 -20.71 -1.13 15.38
CA PRO A 140 -19.55 -1.68 14.68
C PRO A 140 -18.65 -0.55 14.14
N MET A 141 -17.34 -0.78 14.12
CA MET A 141 -16.36 0.17 13.57
C MET A 141 -16.52 0.33 12.05
N GLY A 142 -17.09 -0.66 11.36
CA GLY A 142 -17.28 -0.65 9.92
C GLY A 142 -16.01 -0.99 9.14
N VAL A 143 -15.08 -1.74 9.76
CA VAL A 143 -13.78 -2.07 9.19
C VAL A 143 -13.44 -3.55 9.35
N GLU A 144 -12.79 -4.10 8.34
CA GLU A 144 -12.25 -5.47 8.31
C GLU A 144 -10.88 -5.44 7.63
N ALA A 145 -9.85 -5.11 8.41
CA ALA A 145 -8.55 -4.77 7.85
C ALA A 145 -7.38 -5.03 8.79
N ASN A 146 -6.20 -5.21 8.20
CA ASN A 146 -4.92 -5.10 8.90
C ASN A 146 -4.44 -3.66 8.75
N PHE A 147 -4.40 -2.89 9.84
CA PHE A 147 -3.80 -1.55 9.85
C PHE A 147 -2.35 -1.63 10.32
N GLY A 148 -1.40 -1.26 9.48
CA GLY A 148 0.00 -1.12 9.88
C GLY A 148 0.30 0.32 10.23
N VAL A 149 0.97 0.53 11.37
CA VAL A 149 1.37 1.85 11.86
C VAL A 149 2.82 1.85 12.31
N ILE A 150 3.47 3.01 12.19
CA ILE A 150 4.79 3.31 12.78
C ILE A 150 4.75 4.71 13.40
N ASP A 151 5.63 4.96 14.37
CA ASP A 151 5.80 6.29 14.96
C ASP A 151 7.26 6.75 15.10
N ALA A 152 7.44 7.99 15.57
CA ALA A 152 8.75 8.64 15.72
C ALA A 152 9.66 8.02 16.79
N TYR A 153 9.11 7.20 17.68
CA TYR A 153 9.86 6.52 18.73
C TYR A 153 10.39 5.16 18.25
N GLY A 154 10.16 4.82 16.98
CA GLY A 154 10.56 3.55 16.39
C GLY A 154 9.61 2.40 16.69
N ASP A 155 8.50 2.67 17.38
CA ASP A 155 7.45 1.68 17.62
C ASP A 155 6.66 1.46 16.33
N GLY A 156 6.22 0.22 16.12
CA GLY A 156 5.39 -0.18 14.99
C GLY A 156 4.52 -1.37 15.34
N ALA A 157 3.34 -1.48 14.73
CA ALA A 157 2.46 -2.62 14.93
C ALA A 157 1.50 -2.80 13.75
N TYR A 158 1.03 -4.04 13.59
CA TYR A 158 -0.21 -4.32 12.88
C TYR A 158 -1.37 -4.46 13.86
N PHE A 159 -2.51 -3.89 13.50
CA PHE A 159 -3.80 -4.07 14.16
C PHE A 159 -4.71 -4.85 13.21
N GLU A 160 -4.94 -6.11 13.52
CA GLU A 160 -5.86 -6.97 12.77
C GLU A 160 -7.26 -6.75 13.35
N THR A 161 -8.03 -5.88 12.69
CA THR A 161 -9.22 -5.23 13.25
C THR A 161 -10.48 -5.68 12.51
N ASN A 162 -11.45 -6.18 13.26
CA ASN A 162 -12.81 -6.45 12.78
C ASN A 162 -13.78 -5.37 13.28
N ASN A 163 -15.08 -5.57 13.07
CA ASN A 163 -16.10 -4.60 13.46
C ASN A 163 -16.20 -4.30 14.96
N HIS A 164 -15.66 -5.15 15.84
CA HIS A 164 -15.90 -5.12 17.28
C HIS A 164 -14.63 -5.06 18.13
N SER A 165 -13.53 -5.62 17.64
CA SER A 165 -12.26 -5.74 18.36
C SER A 165 -11.07 -5.71 17.40
N PHE A 166 -9.86 -5.72 17.95
CA PHE A 166 -8.62 -5.89 17.21
C PHE A 166 -7.63 -6.77 17.96
N ASN A 167 -6.73 -7.40 17.21
CA ASN A 167 -5.51 -8.00 17.76
C ASN A 167 -4.31 -7.12 17.36
N ARG A 168 -3.48 -6.76 18.34
CA ARG A 168 -2.25 -6.00 18.12
C ARG A 168 -1.04 -6.92 18.03
N ILE A 169 -0.26 -6.80 16.96
CA ILE A 169 1.00 -7.50 16.76
C ILE A 169 2.12 -6.46 16.70
N ASN A 170 2.95 -6.38 17.74
CA ASN A 170 4.03 -5.39 17.77
C ASN A 170 5.20 -5.82 16.90
N LEU A 171 5.82 -4.84 16.27
CA LEU A 171 7.04 -5.01 15.50
C LEU A 171 8.24 -5.40 16.38
N SER A 172 8.23 -4.99 17.64
CA SER A 172 9.23 -5.39 18.64
C SER A 172 9.25 -6.90 18.89
N ASP A 173 8.12 -7.56 18.67
CA ASP A 173 7.95 -8.99 18.92
C ASP A 173 8.44 -9.83 17.73
N SER A 174 8.78 -9.18 16.61
CA SER A 174 9.40 -9.82 15.45
C SER A 174 10.92 -9.94 15.64
N GLU A 175 11.42 -11.18 15.55
CA GLU A 175 12.85 -11.49 15.69
C GLU A 175 13.70 -10.71 14.67
N ASP A 176 13.30 -10.75 13.40
CA ASP A 176 13.99 -10.09 12.28
C ASP A 176 13.58 -8.62 12.11
N GLY A 177 12.62 -8.13 12.91
CA GLY A 177 12.11 -6.76 12.82
C GLY A 177 11.31 -6.52 11.55
N VAL A 178 10.71 -7.54 10.95
CA VAL A 178 9.85 -7.41 9.78
C VAL A 178 8.53 -8.13 10.02
N ILE A 179 7.43 -7.48 9.65
CA ILE A 179 6.11 -8.11 9.60
C ILE A 179 5.49 -7.80 8.24
N VAL A 180 4.98 -8.82 7.57
CA VAL A 180 4.29 -8.71 6.26
C VAL A 180 2.81 -9.01 6.46
N ARG A 181 1.94 -8.29 5.74
CA ARG A 181 0.50 -8.59 5.66
C ARG A 181 -0.02 -8.43 4.24
N THR A 182 -0.89 -9.36 3.85
CA THR A 182 -1.70 -9.29 2.63
C THR A 182 -3.17 -9.21 2.98
N ASN A 183 -4.07 -9.90 2.28
CA ASN A 183 -5.52 -9.71 2.45
C ASN A 183 -6.19 -10.72 3.36
N TYR A 184 -5.46 -11.07 4.40
CA TYR A 184 -5.94 -11.89 5.49
C TYR A 184 -5.16 -11.51 6.76
N SER A 185 -5.72 -11.86 7.89
CA SER A 185 -5.18 -11.66 9.23
C SER A 185 -4.68 -12.99 9.75
N HIS A 186 -3.50 -13.02 10.37
CA HIS A 186 -2.95 -14.24 10.97
C HIS A 186 -3.76 -14.66 12.21
N THR A 187 -4.43 -13.71 12.86
CA THR A 187 -5.37 -13.93 13.97
C THR A 187 -6.80 -14.22 13.52
N GLY A 188 -7.06 -14.19 12.20
CA GLY A 188 -8.37 -14.50 11.63
C GLY A 188 -8.65 -15.99 11.48
N ARG A 189 -9.76 -16.31 10.82
CA ARG A 189 -10.14 -17.70 10.55
C ARG A 189 -9.08 -18.39 9.67
N PRO A 190 -8.61 -19.59 10.04
CA PRO A 190 -7.56 -20.27 9.31
C PRO A 190 -8.06 -20.71 7.93
N ASN A 191 -7.16 -20.67 6.93
CA ASN A 191 -7.42 -21.06 5.54
C ASN A 191 -8.51 -20.25 4.81
N GLU A 192 -8.91 -19.10 5.37
CA GLU A 192 -9.78 -18.13 4.72
C GLU A 192 -8.99 -16.89 4.30
N GLY A 193 -9.48 -16.19 3.29
CA GLY A 193 -8.89 -14.96 2.77
C GLY A 193 -8.03 -15.15 1.53
N PHE A 194 -7.29 -14.10 1.15
CA PHE A 194 -6.54 -14.06 -0.11
C PHE A 194 -5.13 -13.50 0.10
N GLY A 195 -4.20 -13.89 -0.77
CA GLY A 195 -2.85 -13.32 -0.82
C GLY A 195 -1.75 -14.15 -0.14
N PHE A 196 -2.00 -15.41 0.21
CA PHE A 196 -0.99 -16.31 0.77
C PHE A 196 0.27 -16.40 -0.09
N VAL A 197 0.13 -16.59 -1.40
CA VAL A 197 1.26 -16.63 -2.34
C VAL A 197 1.99 -15.28 -2.40
N ARG A 198 1.27 -14.15 -2.34
CA ARG A 198 1.88 -12.81 -2.35
C ARG A 198 2.68 -12.53 -1.08
N GLU A 199 2.19 -12.98 0.06
CA GLU A 199 2.91 -12.88 1.32
C GLU A 199 4.18 -13.73 1.29
N ALA A 200 4.07 -14.99 0.84
CA ALA A 200 5.22 -15.87 0.69
C ALA A 200 6.25 -15.27 -0.29
N THR A 201 5.80 -14.73 -1.43
CA THR A 201 6.65 -13.97 -2.37
C THR A 201 7.33 -12.78 -1.69
N ALA A 202 6.61 -11.96 -0.91
CA ALA A 202 7.20 -10.83 -0.22
C ALA A 202 8.24 -11.26 0.83
N CYS A 203 7.97 -12.32 1.59
CA CYS A 203 8.92 -12.90 2.55
C CYS A 203 10.16 -13.45 1.84
N HIS A 204 9.99 -14.20 0.75
CA HIS A 204 11.09 -14.71 -0.08
C HIS A 204 11.99 -13.58 -0.59
N LEU A 205 11.40 -12.54 -1.21
CA LEU A 205 12.14 -11.42 -1.78
C LEU A 205 12.86 -10.57 -0.73
N LEU A 206 12.33 -10.51 0.50
CA LEU A 206 12.94 -9.76 1.59
C LEU A 206 14.00 -10.55 2.36
N ALA A 207 13.97 -11.88 2.33
CA ALA A 207 14.88 -12.72 3.12
C ALA A 207 16.37 -12.36 2.96
N PRO A 208 16.92 -12.15 1.75
CA PRO A 208 18.34 -11.80 1.57
C PRO A 208 18.75 -10.47 2.22
N TYR A 209 17.80 -9.57 2.43
CA TYR A 209 18.01 -8.25 3.02
C TYR A 209 17.77 -8.25 4.53
N ARG A 210 16.81 -9.06 5.01
CA ARG A 210 16.50 -9.23 6.44
C ARG A 210 17.72 -9.69 7.23
N GLU A 211 18.39 -10.74 6.74
CA GLU A 211 19.57 -11.32 7.38
C GLU A 211 20.73 -10.33 7.56
N LYS A 212 20.75 -9.25 6.76
CA LYS A 212 21.82 -8.25 6.73
C LYS A 212 21.39 -6.89 7.30
N GLY A 213 20.16 -6.76 7.78
CA GLY A 213 19.59 -5.46 8.16
C GLY A 213 19.60 -4.44 7.00
N GLY A 214 19.39 -4.93 5.77
CA GLY A 214 19.60 -4.20 4.52
C GLY A 214 18.31 -3.76 3.81
N ILE A 215 17.16 -3.72 4.49
CA ILE A 215 15.89 -3.39 3.84
C ILE A 215 15.76 -1.87 3.73
N THR A 216 15.68 -1.37 2.50
CA THR A 216 15.53 0.06 2.22
C THR A 216 14.23 0.33 1.47
N PRO A 217 13.79 1.60 1.38
CA PRO A 217 12.67 1.97 0.52
C PRO A 217 12.81 1.49 -0.93
N GLU A 218 14.03 1.51 -1.48
CA GLU A 218 14.35 1.02 -2.83
C GLU A 218 14.07 -0.47 -2.99
N ILE A 219 14.44 -1.28 -2.00
CA ILE A 219 14.13 -2.72 -2.03
C ILE A 219 12.62 -2.93 -2.09
N LEU A 220 11.85 -2.20 -1.29
CA LEU A 220 10.40 -2.34 -1.24
C LEU A 220 9.73 -1.89 -2.56
N THR A 221 10.08 -0.71 -3.11
CA THR A 221 9.40 -0.21 -4.32
C THR A 221 9.97 -0.73 -5.64
N GLU A 222 11.28 -0.97 -5.72
CA GLU A 222 11.96 -1.32 -6.98
C GLU A 222 12.24 -2.81 -7.11
N THR A 223 12.33 -3.55 -6.00
CA THR A 223 12.45 -5.03 -6.03
C THR A 223 11.09 -5.68 -5.76
N VAL A 224 10.54 -5.52 -4.56
CA VAL A 224 9.34 -6.27 -4.14
C VAL A 224 8.11 -5.88 -4.95
N SER A 225 7.81 -4.58 -5.06
CA SER A 225 6.66 -4.07 -5.83
C SER A 225 6.79 -4.21 -7.36
N ARG A 226 7.93 -4.65 -7.88
CA ARG A 226 8.15 -4.86 -9.34
C ARG A 226 8.56 -6.28 -9.69
N SER A 227 8.48 -7.19 -8.71
CA SER A 227 8.88 -8.57 -8.90
C SER A 227 7.79 -9.39 -9.59
N PHE A 228 8.23 -10.27 -10.49
CA PHE A 228 7.41 -11.32 -11.10
C PHE A 228 7.85 -12.70 -10.62
N TRP A 229 8.44 -12.77 -9.42
CA TRP A 229 8.60 -14.01 -8.68
C TRP A 229 7.24 -14.54 -8.22
N HIS A 230 7.01 -15.83 -8.44
CA HIS A 230 5.82 -16.52 -7.97
C HIS A 230 6.22 -17.64 -7.01
N ASP A 231 6.00 -17.45 -5.71
CA ASP A 231 6.52 -18.36 -4.69
C ASP A 231 5.99 -19.79 -4.85
N LEU A 232 4.69 -20.01 -5.09
CA LEU A 232 4.18 -21.38 -5.30
C LEU A 232 4.83 -22.10 -6.51
N MET A 233 5.24 -21.36 -7.54
CA MET A 233 5.85 -21.92 -8.74
C MET A 233 7.37 -21.92 -8.68
N GLN A 234 7.96 -21.29 -7.65
CA GLN A 234 9.41 -21.10 -7.46
C GLN A 234 10.09 -20.61 -8.75
N LYS A 235 9.52 -19.58 -9.37
CA LYS A 235 9.96 -19.05 -10.67
C LYS A 235 9.84 -17.53 -10.76
N ASP A 236 10.88 -16.90 -11.28
CA ASP A 236 10.80 -15.52 -11.77
C ASP A 236 10.36 -15.49 -13.24
N PHE A 237 9.23 -14.85 -13.51
CA PHE A 237 8.70 -14.70 -14.86
C PHE A 237 9.33 -13.54 -15.64
N SER A 238 10.10 -12.67 -15.00
CA SER A 238 10.88 -11.63 -15.67
C SER A 238 12.11 -12.19 -16.41
N GLU A 239 12.62 -13.35 -15.99
CA GLU A 239 13.75 -14.05 -16.61
C GLU A 239 13.33 -15.09 -17.66
N GLY A 240 12.02 -15.29 -17.85
CA GLY A 240 11.49 -16.29 -18.78
C GLY A 240 11.51 -15.86 -20.25
N GLU A 241 11.43 -16.83 -21.16
CA GLU A 241 11.34 -16.58 -22.61
C GLU A 241 9.93 -16.18 -23.07
N GLY A 242 8.92 -16.36 -22.23
CA GLY A 242 7.51 -16.14 -22.57
C GLY A 242 7.17 -14.66 -22.60
N ARG A 243 6.79 -14.14 -23.79
CA ARG A 243 6.29 -12.77 -23.94
C ARG A 243 5.04 -12.51 -23.08
N TRP A 244 4.12 -13.47 -23.06
CA TRP A 244 2.84 -13.35 -22.37
C TRP A 244 2.82 -14.25 -21.15
N ILE A 245 2.51 -13.67 -19.99
CA ILE A 245 2.31 -14.41 -18.74
C ILE A 245 0.92 -14.12 -18.18
N VAL A 246 0.38 -15.05 -17.40
CA VAL A 246 -0.92 -14.87 -16.75
C VAL A 246 -0.72 -14.05 -15.47
N ASP A 247 -1.49 -12.98 -15.31
CA ASP A 247 -1.51 -12.13 -14.12
C ASP A 247 -2.23 -12.82 -12.96
N GLN A 248 -1.52 -13.67 -12.23
CA GLN A 248 -2.04 -14.42 -11.11
C GLN A 248 -1.03 -14.39 -9.95
N ASP A 249 -1.50 -13.91 -8.80
CA ASP A 249 -0.77 -13.91 -7.52
C ASP A 249 0.62 -13.24 -7.49
N PHE A 250 0.94 -12.42 -8.49
CA PHE A 250 2.04 -11.46 -8.41
C PHE A 250 1.70 -10.31 -7.45
N ILE A 251 2.74 -9.72 -6.85
CA ILE A 251 2.61 -8.47 -6.08
C ILE A 251 2.19 -7.31 -7.01
N PRO A 252 2.92 -7.01 -8.11
CA PRO A 252 2.40 -6.11 -9.14
C PRO A 252 1.39 -6.83 -10.04
N ARG A 253 0.18 -6.30 -10.10
CA ARG A 253 -0.90 -6.87 -10.92
C ARG A 253 -1.76 -5.83 -11.61
N TYR A 254 -2.72 -6.27 -12.42
CA TYR A 254 -3.62 -5.40 -13.17
C TYR A 254 -4.37 -4.40 -12.28
N THR A 255 -4.66 -4.75 -11.03
CA THR A 255 -5.33 -3.85 -10.08
C THR A 255 -4.37 -2.98 -9.28
N THR A 256 -3.05 -3.09 -9.46
CA THR A 256 -2.09 -2.21 -8.78
C THR A 256 -2.24 -0.77 -9.24
N THR A 257 -2.35 0.12 -8.26
CA THR A 257 -2.58 1.56 -8.44
C THR A 257 -1.59 2.44 -7.69
N ALA A 258 -0.81 1.88 -6.77
CA ALA A 258 0.32 2.58 -6.16
C ALA A 258 1.30 1.61 -5.48
N THR A 259 2.54 2.04 -5.33
CA THR A 259 3.50 1.53 -4.34
C THR A 259 3.99 2.70 -3.51
N VAL A 260 3.91 2.60 -2.19
CA VAL A 260 4.30 3.67 -1.28
C VAL A 260 5.12 3.10 -0.13
N VAL A 261 6.22 3.78 0.20
CA VAL A 261 7.00 3.54 1.42
C VAL A 261 7.07 4.83 2.22
N ILE A 262 6.63 4.82 3.45
CA ILE A 262 6.93 5.88 4.41
C ILE A 262 8.17 5.45 5.20
N GLU A 263 9.23 6.23 5.08
CA GLU A 263 10.46 6.12 5.86
C GLU A 263 10.41 7.17 6.99
N GLY A 264 10.38 6.69 8.23
CA GLY A 264 10.29 7.55 9.42
C GLY A 264 11.60 8.28 9.78
N CYS A 265 11.58 8.99 10.90
CA CYS A 265 12.82 9.52 11.49
C CYS A 265 13.66 8.40 12.10
N ARG A 266 14.92 8.70 12.44
CA ARG A 266 15.61 7.85 13.41
C ARG A 266 14.84 7.93 14.72
N PRO A 267 14.63 6.80 15.43
CA PRO A 267 13.90 6.81 16.69
C PRO A 267 14.42 7.89 17.63
N ILE A 268 13.51 8.72 18.15
CA ILE A 268 13.80 9.69 19.19
C ILE A 268 13.49 9.10 20.57
N GLU A 269 13.99 9.74 21.63
CA GLU A 269 13.72 9.30 23.00
C GLU A 269 12.24 9.47 23.37
N LYS A 270 11.67 8.55 24.17
CA LYS A 270 10.25 8.61 24.56
C LYS A 270 9.87 9.85 25.39
N SER A 271 10.85 10.55 25.97
CA SER A 271 10.64 11.82 26.68
C SER A 271 10.60 13.05 25.77
N GLU A 272 10.99 12.90 24.50
CA GLU A 272 11.04 13.99 23.53
C GLU A 272 9.76 14.04 22.71
N ILE A 273 9.48 15.21 22.11
CA ILE A 273 8.36 15.40 21.19
C ILE A 273 8.92 15.97 19.90
N ILE A 274 8.87 15.18 18.83
CA ILE A 274 9.27 15.65 17.50
C ILE A 274 8.37 16.79 17.04
N SER A 275 8.98 17.87 16.55
CA SER A 275 8.24 19.01 16.00
C SER A 275 7.80 18.75 14.56
N PRO A 276 6.72 19.41 14.08
CA PRO A 276 6.30 19.38 12.67
C PRO A 276 7.43 19.67 11.67
N LYS A 277 8.33 20.59 12.03
CA LYS A 277 9.49 20.93 11.20
C LYS A 277 10.46 19.74 11.09
N GLU A 278 10.79 19.10 12.21
CA GLU A 278 11.67 17.94 12.22
C GLU A 278 11.03 16.76 11.47
N VAL A 279 9.73 16.54 11.60
CA VAL A 279 9.01 15.55 10.79
C VAL A 279 9.12 15.87 9.31
N ALA A 280 8.87 17.11 8.89
CA ALA A 280 8.99 17.53 7.49
C ALA A 280 10.43 17.39 6.94
N GLU A 281 11.45 17.51 7.78
CA GLU A 281 12.85 17.30 7.38
C GLU A 281 13.22 15.81 7.31
N GLN A 282 12.73 15.00 8.26
CA GLN A 282 13.20 13.62 8.47
C GLN A 282 12.34 12.55 7.78
N TYR A 283 11.01 12.71 7.77
CA TYR A 283 10.09 11.73 7.20
C TYR A 283 10.01 11.87 5.68
N ILE A 284 9.95 10.75 4.99
CA ILE A 284 9.78 10.70 3.54
C ILE A 284 8.71 9.70 3.17
N MET A 285 7.71 10.13 2.41
CA MET A 285 6.78 9.23 1.75
C MET A 285 7.20 9.04 0.28
N TRP A 286 7.92 7.97 0.00
CA TRP A 286 8.34 7.56 -1.34
C TRP A 286 7.16 7.00 -2.10
N THR A 287 6.70 7.73 -3.12
CA THR A 287 5.41 7.48 -3.78
C THR A 287 5.59 7.13 -5.25
N GLY A 288 5.10 5.96 -5.66
CA GLY A 288 4.85 5.62 -7.06
C GLY A 288 3.36 5.45 -7.30
N LEU A 289 2.75 6.32 -8.10
CA LEU A 289 1.34 6.22 -8.51
C LEU A 289 1.18 5.39 -9.79
N GLY A 290 0.09 4.63 -9.88
CA GLY A 290 -0.23 3.72 -10.98
C GLY A 290 0.33 2.30 -10.80
N TYR A 291 0.46 1.57 -11.90
CA TYR A 291 1.02 0.22 -11.91
C TYR A 291 2.52 0.28 -11.61
N ALA A 292 2.94 -0.25 -10.46
CA ALA A 292 4.30 -0.06 -9.92
C ALA A 292 5.43 -0.30 -10.95
N PRO A 293 5.43 -1.37 -11.78
CA PRO A 293 6.44 -1.56 -12.84
C PRO A 293 6.56 -0.43 -13.87
N CYS A 294 5.54 0.42 -13.98
CA CYS A 294 5.46 1.57 -14.89
C CYS A 294 5.52 2.93 -14.18
N SER A 295 5.66 2.95 -12.86
CA SER A 295 5.63 4.16 -12.05
C SER A 295 7.02 4.78 -11.86
N GLU A 296 7.04 6.10 -11.79
CA GLU A 296 8.16 6.88 -11.27
C GLU A 296 7.99 7.03 -9.76
N ILE A 297 9.09 7.01 -9.00
CA ILE A 297 9.07 7.28 -7.56
C ILE A 297 9.38 8.76 -7.32
N VAL A 298 8.51 9.40 -6.55
CA VAL A 298 8.63 10.79 -6.12
C VAL A 298 8.59 10.86 -4.60
N ALA A 299 9.51 11.62 -4.01
CA ALA A 299 9.53 11.85 -2.58
C ALA A 299 8.48 12.89 -2.18
N VAL A 300 7.77 12.61 -1.09
CA VAL A 300 6.77 13.52 -0.51
C VAL A 300 7.15 13.86 0.92
N ARG A 301 6.93 15.12 1.31
CA ARG A 301 7.10 15.64 2.68
C ARG A 301 5.77 16.10 3.25
N CYS A 302 5.63 16.00 4.57
CA CYS A 302 4.46 16.50 5.29
C CYS A 302 4.59 18.01 5.56
N MET A 303 4.45 18.81 4.51
CA MET A 303 4.47 20.28 4.56
C MET A 303 3.72 20.87 3.35
N PRO A 304 3.30 22.16 3.39
CA PRO A 304 2.44 22.76 2.35
C PRO A 304 2.92 22.61 0.89
N ASP A 305 4.23 22.66 0.66
CA ASP A 305 4.90 22.50 -0.63
C ASP A 305 5.59 21.14 -0.79
N GLY A 306 5.33 20.22 0.16
CA GLY A 306 5.96 18.89 0.22
C GLY A 306 5.42 17.87 -0.78
N VAL A 307 4.35 18.20 -1.52
CA VAL A 307 3.76 17.34 -2.56
C VAL A 307 4.00 17.94 -3.93
N ALA A 308 4.78 17.23 -4.76
CA ALA A 308 5.06 17.66 -6.13
C ALA A 308 3.76 17.80 -6.95
N PRO A 309 3.61 18.85 -7.80
CA PRO A 309 2.39 19.07 -8.58
C PRO A 309 1.92 17.87 -9.40
N GLY A 310 2.85 17.07 -9.92
CA GLY A 310 2.53 15.88 -10.73
C GLY A 310 1.87 14.73 -9.94
N LEU A 311 1.96 14.72 -8.61
CA LEU A 311 1.27 13.74 -7.74
C LEU A 311 -0.12 14.22 -7.28
N ARG A 312 -0.37 15.52 -7.38
CA ARG A 312 -1.60 16.16 -6.90
C ARG A 312 -2.75 15.97 -7.89
N GLY A 313 -3.97 16.06 -7.38
CA GLY A 313 -5.21 15.91 -8.15
C GLY A 313 -5.55 17.13 -9.01
N LEU A 314 -4.57 17.70 -9.72
CA LEU A 314 -4.69 18.95 -10.47
C LEU A 314 -5.22 18.74 -11.91
N SER A 315 -5.25 17.50 -12.39
CA SER A 315 -5.77 17.17 -13.72
C SER A 315 -7.30 16.98 -13.69
N LYS A 316 -7.89 16.74 -14.87
CA LYS A 316 -9.33 16.51 -15.02
C LYS A 316 -9.80 15.41 -14.06
N ASN A 317 -10.97 15.59 -13.46
CA ASN A 317 -11.58 14.66 -12.49
C ASN A 317 -10.73 14.38 -11.24
N GLY A 318 -9.77 15.24 -10.90
CA GLY A 318 -8.92 15.05 -9.72
C GLY A 318 -7.76 14.08 -9.96
N HIS A 319 -7.44 13.75 -11.21
CA HIS A 319 -6.33 12.87 -11.55
C HIS A 319 -4.98 13.54 -11.29
N SER A 320 -3.95 12.70 -11.12
CA SER A 320 -2.55 13.12 -11.06
C SER A 320 -1.84 12.85 -12.39
N GLU A 321 -0.99 13.79 -12.81
CA GLU A 321 -0.26 13.69 -14.09
C GLU A 321 0.64 12.44 -14.11
N ILE A 322 1.33 12.16 -13.00
CA ILE A 322 2.21 10.99 -12.88
C ILE A 322 1.38 9.70 -12.89
N GLY A 323 0.22 9.69 -12.24
CA GLY A 323 -0.72 8.57 -12.30
C GLY A 323 -1.16 8.27 -13.72
N ASP A 324 -1.60 9.29 -14.46
CA ASP A 324 -2.03 9.16 -15.86
C ASP A 324 -0.89 8.64 -16.77
N LYS A 325 0.34 9.12 -16.58
CA LYS A 325 1.53 8.60 -17.30
C LYS A 325 1.77 7.12 -17.01
N ALA A 326 1.67 6.70 -15.75
CA ALA A 326 1.84 5.29 -15.38
C ALA A 326 0.70 4.42 -15.95
N GLN A 327 -0.54 4.89 -15.95
CA GLN A 327 -1.67 4.18 -16.57
C GLN A 327 -1.51 4.04 -18.09
N ALA A 328 -1.00 5.08 -18.78
CA ALA A 328 -0.72 5.01 -20.21
C ALA A 328 0.35 3.95 -20.56
N ARG A 329 1.36 3.78 -19.69
CA ARG A 329 2.38 2.71 -19.82
C ARG A 329 1.79 1.34 -19.52
N LYS A 330 1.02 1.21 -18.43
CA LYS A 330 0.28 -0.01 -18.05
C LYS A 330 -0.63 -0.49 -19.17
N ALA A 331 -1.32 0.42 -19.86
CA ALA A 331 -2.21 0.08 -20.97
C ALA A 331 -1.49 -0.61 -22.14
N LYS A 332 -0.16 -0.43 -22.28
CA LYS A 332 0.68 -1.12 -23.26
C LYS A 332 1.13 -2.50 -22.77
N VAL A 333 1.37 -2.64 -21.47
CA VAL A 333 1.67 -3.93 -20.81
C VAL A 333 0.46 -4.86 -20.89
N PHE A 334 -0.73 -4.34 -20.56
CA PHE A 334 -2.02 -5.03 -20.66
C PHE A 334 -2.74 -4.61 -21.94
N SER A 335 -2.13 -4.90 -23.09
CA SER A 335 -2.60 -4.39 -24.39
C SER A 335 -3.78 -5.16 -24.99
N ILE A 336 -4.06 -6.38 -24.54
CA ILE A 336 -5.20 -7.17 -25.02
C ILE A 336 -6.49 -6.62 -24.40
N LYS A 337 -7.39 -6.06 -25.23
CA LYS A 337 -8.66 -5.45 -24.76
C LYS A 337 -9.87 -6.38 -24.88
N LYS A 338 -9.76 -7.47 -25.62
CA LYS A 338 -10.85 -8.44 -25.82
C LYS A 338 -10.90 -9.47 -24.69
N GLY A 339 -12.11 -9.81 -24.25
CA GLY A 339 -12.35 -10.86 -23.25
C GLY A 339 -11.52 -10.67 -21.98
N ASN A 340 -10.88 -11.74 -21.51
CA ASN A 340 -10.01 -11.76 -20.32
C ASN A 340 -8.61 -11.15 -20.57
N GLY A 341 -8.47 -10.21 -21.50
CA GLY A 341 -7.17 -9.68 -21.91
C GLY A 341 -6.39 -8.97 -20.81
N ASN A 342 -7.09 -8.41 -19.80
CA ASN A 342 -6.48 -7.83 -18.60
C ASN A 342 -5.77 -8.85 -17.70
N LYS A 343 -5.97 -10.15 -17.91
CA LYS A 343 -5.28 -11.23 -17.18
C LYS A 343 -3.94 -11.63 -17.79
N TYR A 344 -3.46 -10.92 -18.81
CA TYR A 344 -2.22 -11.25 -19.51
C TYR A 344 -1.28 -10.05 -19.57
N ILE A 345 -0.04 -10.28 -19.14
CA ILE A 345 1.02 -9.28 -19.06
C ILE A 345 1.95 -9.48 -20.25
N ASP A 346 2.18 -8.43 -21.04
CA ASP A 346 3.24 -8.40 -22.05
C ASP A 346 4.59 -8.08 -21.38
N MET A 347 5.32 -9.13 -21.01
CA MET A 347 6.61 -9.01 -20.33
C MET A 347 7.64 -8.25 -21.16
N SER A 348 7.55 -8.29 -22.49
CA SER A 348 8.46 -7.56 -23.38
C SER A 348 8.40 -6.02 -23.19
N LYS A 349 7.31 -5.51 -22.62
CA LYS A 349 7.15 -4.08 -22.29
C LYS A 349 7.78 -3.71 -20.95
N LEU A 350 8.00 -4.67 -20.07
CA LEU A 350 8.61 -4.45 -18.76
C LEU A 350 10.10 -4.79 -18.77
N PHE A 351 10.46 -5.90 -19.43
CA PHE A 351 11.81 -6.43 -19.56
C PHE A 351 12.04 -6.91 -20.99
N ASN A 352 13.15 -6.48 -21.60
CA ASN A 352 13.57 -6.97 -22.91
C ASN A 352 15.10 -6.97 -23.04
N LYS A 353 15.60 -7.62 -24.10
CA LYS A 353 17.04 -7.79 -24.35
C LYS A 353 17.73 -6.47 -24.67
N GLU A 354 16.99 -5.50 -25.21
CA GLU A 354 17.49 -4.18 -25.56
C GLU A 354 17.64 -3.26 -24.34
N GLY A 355 17.17 -3.67 -23.16
CA GLY A 355 17.23 -2.85 -21.94
C GLY A 355 16.25 -1.67 -21.94
N THR A 356 15.23 -1.70 -22.81
CA THR A 356 14.29 -0.59 -23.03
C THR A 356 12.95 -0.77 -22.33
N GLY A 357 12.77 -1.88 -21.61
CA GLY A 357 11.57 -2.16 -20.85
C GLY A 357 11.29 -1.09 -19.78
N TYR A 358 10.02 -0.93 -19.40
CA TYR A 358 9.63 0.10 -18.43
C TYR A 358 10.35 -0.05 -17.10
N VAL A 359 10.52 -1.27 -16.58
CA VAL A 359 11.26 -1.50 -15.34
C VAL A 359 12.72 -1.14 -15.53
N GLN A 360 13.35 -1.62 -16.62
CA GLN A 360 14.76 -1.39 -16.92
C GLN A 360 15.13 0.09 -17.10
N THR A 361 14.18 0.93 -17.54
CA THR A 361 14.41 2.36 -17.79
C THR A 361 13.97 3.26 -16.63
N LEU A 362 12.98 2.85 -15.83
CA LEU A 362 12.46 3.65 -14.72
C LEU A 362 13.23 3.41 -13.42
N VAL A 363 13.60 2.16 -13.12
CA VAL A 363 14.32 1.84 -11.87
C VAL A 363 15.60 2.68 -11.73
N PRO A 364 16.49 2.81 -12.74
CA PRO A 364 17.68 3.65 -12.60
C PRO A 364 17.37 5.12 -12.30
N LYS A 365 16.28 5.66 -12.85
CA LYS A 365 15.83 7.04 -12.59
C LYS A 365 15.30 7.18 -11.17
N ASN A 366 14.54 6.20 -10.70
CA ASN A 366 14.01 6.18 -9.34
C ASN A 366 15.15 6.10 -8.32
N LEU A 367 16.15 5.24 -8.55
CA LEU A 367 17.36 5.15 -7.71
C LEU A 367 18.10 6.48 -7.60
N GLU A 368 18.15 7.25 -8.68
CA GLU A 368 18.73 8.60 -8.64
C GLU A 368 17.88 9.59 -7.81
N THR A 369 16.55 9.47 -7.84
CA THR A 369 15.67 10.24 -6.95
C THR A 369 15.96 9.91 -5.48
N TYR A 370 16.06 8.61 -5.14
CA TYR A 370 16.40 8.18 -3.79
C TYR A 370 17.72 8.77 -3.32
N ARG A 371 18.77 8.65 -4.15
CA ARG A 371 20.11 9.17 -3.86
C ARG A 371 20.07 10.68 -3.55
N LYS A 372 19.52 11.49 -4.46
CA LYS A 372 19.48 12.95 -4.30
C LYS A 372 18.70 13.39 -3.07
N VAL A 373 17.52 12.80 -2.86
CA VAL A 373 16.65 13.20 -1.75
C VAL A 373 17.24 12.76 -0.41
N ARG A 374 17.88 11.59 -0.36
CA ARG A 374 18.59 11.12 0.84
C ARG A 374 19.80 11.99 1.16
N GLU A 375 20.62 12.34 0.16
CA GLU A 375 21.74 13.27 0.33
C GLU A 375 21.27 14.61 0.92
N ILE A 376 20.15 15.16 0.46
CA ILE A 376 19.60 16.41 1.01
C ILE A 376 19.14 16.23 2.46
N ARG A 377 18.47 15.11 2.80
CA ARG A 377 18.00 14.84 4.16
C ARG A 377 19.18 14.67 5.14
N ASP A 378 20.18 13.89 4.74
CA ASP A 378 21.25 13.41 5.61
C ASP A 378 22.52 14.28 5.55
N ALA A 379 22.53 15.37 4.75
CA ALA A 379 23.60 16.38 4.74
C ALA A 379 23.58 17.33 5.96
N LYS A 380 22.57 17.22 6.82
CA LYS A 380 22.41 17.92 8.10
C LYS A 380 22.66 16.93 9.24
#